data_AF-A0A855WVQ8-F1
#
_entry.id   AF-A0A855WVQ8-F1
#
_cell.length_a   1.000
_cell.length_b   1.000
_cell.length_c   1.000
_cell.angle_alpha   90.00
_cell.angle_beta   90.00
_cell.angle_gamma   90.00
#
_symmetry.space_group_name_H-M   'P 1'
#
loop_
_entity.id
_entity.type
_entity.pdbx_description
1 polymer ?
#
loop_
_entity_poly.entity_id
_entity_poly.type
_entity_poly.pdbx_seq_one_letter_code
_entity_poly.pdbx_strand_id
1 'polypeptide(L)'
;MGISQEILSEAALNVVGYLLAGALLTLLYSSLTNRGHKKVATQPAAQTAEKPATTGLRKVEFVDLRAVPAVESRPSNRTSIDTQSRQRNRAEVMRLAREMLASGTPRENVRNLLPISEGEIALLEKQRA
;
A
#
# COMPACT_ATOMS: atom_id res chain seq x y z
N MET A 1 21.55 35.75 -30.29
CA MET A 1 20.24 35.56 -29.62
C MET A 1 20.49 34.69 -28.39
N GLY A 2 20.74 35.31 -27.25
CA GLY A 2 20.95 34.59 -26.00
C GLY A 2 19.60 34.04 -25.53
N ILE A 3 19.54 32.75 -25.23
CA ILE A 3 18.39 32.15 -24.56
C ILE A 3 18.27 32.89 -23.22
N SER A 4 17.20 33.68 -23.04
CA SER A 4 16.96 34.47 -21.82
C SER A 4 17.04 33.55 -20.61
N GLN A 5 17.95 33.87 -19.68
CA GLN A 5 18.17 33.10 -18.45
C GLN A 5 16.86 32.90 -17.65
N GLU A 6 15.90 33.79 -17.81
CA GLU A 6 14.55 33.70 -17.23
C GLU A 6 13.79 32.45 -17.70
N ILE A 7 13.79 32.15 -19.01
CA ILE A 7 13.13 30.96 -19.57
C ILE A 7 13.81 29.68 -19.06
N LEU A 8 15.14 29.70 -18.96
CA LEU A 8 15.90 28.58 -18.40
C LEU A 8 15.57 28.36 -16.92
N SER A 9 15.38 29.44 -16.16
CA SER A 9 15.04 29.37 -14.74
C SER A 9 13.63 28.83 -14.49
N GLU A 10 12.64 29.24 -15.28
CA GLU A 10 11.27 28.72 -15.18
C GLU A 10 11.19 27.25 -15.58
N ALA A 11 11.86 26.88 -16.67
CA ALA A 11 11.92 25.49 -17.11
C ALA A 11 12.64 24.61 -16.06
N ALA A 12 13.75 25.10 -15.50
CA ALA A 12 14.47 24.40 -14.45
C ALA A 12 13.62 24.21 -13.19
N LEU A 13 12.86 25.24 -12.78
CA LEU A 13 11.98 25.18 -11.62
C LEU A 13 10.88 24.12 -11.80
N ASN A 14 10.26 24.07 -12.98
CA ASN A 14 9.26 23.05 -13.29
C ASN A 14 9.86 21.63 -13.27
N VAL A 15 11.02 21.43 -13.89
CA VAL A 15 11.70 20.13 -13.90
C VAL A 15 12.06 19.66 -12.49
N VAL A 16 12.58 20.57 -11.65
CA VAL A 16 12.87 20.28 -10.24
C VAL A 16 11.59 19.93 -9.47
N GLY A 17 10.49 20.63 -9.73
CA GLY A 17 9.18 20.32 -9.14
C GLY A 17 8.69 18.91 -9.48
N TYR A 18 8.76 18.52 -10.75
CA TYR A 18 8.36 17.17 -11.18
C TYR A 18 9.27 16.08 -10.60
N LEU A 19 10.58 16.33 -10.51
CA LEU A 19 11.53 15.40 -9.89
C LEU A 19 11.23 15.20 -8.40
N LEU A 20 10.96 16.27 -7.66
CA LEU A 20 10.58 16.20 -6.25
C LEU A 20 9.27 15.44 -6.06
N ALA A 21 8.25 15.72 -6.89
CA ALA A 21 6.97 15.03 -6.83
C ALA A 21 7.12 13.53 -7.13
N GLY A 22 7.90 13.16 -8.15
CA GLY A 22 8.17 11.77 -8.50
C GLY A 22 8.98 11.03 -7.43
N ALA A 23 9.97 11.67 -6.82
CA ALA A 23 10.75 11.11 -5.72
C ALA A 23 9.87 10.86 -4.49
N LEU A 24 9.01 11.82 -4.12
CA LEU A 24 8.05 11.67 -3.02
C LEU A 24 7.06 10.54 -3.29
N LEU A 25 6.50 10.46 -4.50
CA LEU A 25 5.59 9.39 -4.88
C LEU A 25 6.26 8.02 -4.78
N THR A 26 7.52 7.92 -5.23
CA THR A 26 8.31 6.68 -5.16
C THR A 26 8.59 6.29 -3.70
N LEU A 27 8.89 7.25 -2.83
CA LEU A 27 9.09 7.01 -1.40
C LEU A 27 7.79 6.58 -0.71
N LEU A 28 6.65 7.20 -1.01
CA LEU A 28 5.35 6.75 -0.51
C LEU A 28 5.06 5.34 -0.99
N TYR A 29 5.16 5.10 -2.30
CA TYR A 29 4.92 3.78 -2.87
C TYR A 29 5.82 2.72 -2.25
N SER A 30 7.11 3.01 -2.09
CA SER A 30 8.08 2.14 -1.43
C SER A 30 7.72 1.91 0.04
N SER A 31 7.33 2.95 0.79
CA SER A 31 6.94 2.81 2.20
C SER A 31 5.68 1.95 2.37
N LEU A 32 4.72 2.03 1.46
CA LEU A 32 3.52 1.20 1.52
C LEU A 32 3.78 -0.25 1.09
N THR A 33 4.66 -0.47 0.11
CA THR A 33 4.95 -1.82 -0.44
C THR A 33 6.05 -2.58 0.33
N ASN A 34 7.08 -1.90 0.84
CA ASN A 34 8.17 -2.54 1.62
C ASN A 34 7.81 -2.87 3.07
N ARG A 35 6.59 -2.58 3.54
CA ARG A 35 6.12 -3.04 4.86
C ARG A 35 6.14 -4.57 5.01
N GLY A 36 6.21 -5.33 3.91
CA GLY A 36 6.29 -6.80 3.91
C GLY A 36 7.70 -7.41 3.97
N HIS A 37 8.78 -6.62 3.81
CA HIS A 37 10.13 -7.16 3.65
C HIS A 37 11.16 -6.52 4.61
N LYS A 38 10.92 -6.62 5.92
CA LYS A 38 12.02 -6.58 6.89
C LYS A 38 12.54 -8.00 7.11
N LYS A 39 13.51 -8.43 6.31
CA LYS A 39 14.43 -9.51 6.71
C LYS A 39 15.80 -8.90 6.97
N VAL A 40 16.23 -9.08 8.22
CA VAL A 40 17.48 -8.62 8.81
C VAL A 40 18.67 -9.23 8.06
N ALA A 41 19.74 -8.44 7.97
CA ALA A 41 21.03 -8.71 7.34
C ALA A 41 21.66 -10.05 7.77
N THR A 42 22.40 -10.69 6.87
CA THR A 42 23.59 -11.46 7.26
C THR A 42 24.58 -11.47 6.10
N GLN A 43 25.67 -10.73 6.30
CA GLN A 43 26.93 -10.77 5.58
C GLN A 43 27.62 -12.13 5.82
N PRO A 44 28.31 -12.74 4.85
CA PRO A 44 29.33 -13.73 5.18
C PRO A 44 30.72 -13.26 4.74
N ALA A 45 31.59 -13.22 5.73
CA ALA A 45 33.04 -13.25 5.58
C ALA A 45 33.51 -14.57 4.97
N ALA A 46 34.68 -14.52 4.32
CA ALA A 46 35.40 -15.67 3.78
C ALA A 46 35.97 -16.57 4.89
N GLN A 47 35.99 -17.89 4.65
CA GLN A 47 37.02 -18.90 5.00
C GLN A 47 36.46 -20.31 4.73
N THR A 48 37.02 -21.07 3.78
CA THR A 48 38.11 -22.08 3.89
C THR A 48 37.57 -23.48 4.20
N ALA A 49 38.04 -24.44 3.40
CA ALA A 49 37.60 -25.83 3.31
C ALA A 49 37.88 -26.66 4.58
N GLU A 50 36.96 -27.58 4.89
CA GLU A 50 37.26 -28.98 5.26
C GLU A 50 35.96 -29.80 5.36
N LYS A 51 36.00 -31.03 4.84
CA LYS A 51 35.02 -32.13 4.99
C LYS A 51 35.78 -33.27 5.71
N PRO A 52 35.17 -34.35 6.27
CA PRO A 52 33.76 -34.70 6.44
C PRO A 52 33.39 -35.27 7.84
N ALA A 53 32.12 -35.21 8.24
CA ALA A 53 31.48 -36.29 9.02
C ALA A 53 29.95 -36.14 8.99
N THR A 54 29.31 -37.24 8.65
CA THR A 54 27.86 -37.45 8.49
C THR A 54 27.13 -37.50 9.83
N THR A 55 26.03 -36.75 9.98
CA THR A 55 24.83 -37.20 10.72
C THR A 55 23.67 -36.23 10.48
N GLY A 56 22.49 -36.78 10.22
CA GLY A 56 21.24 -36.05 10.12
C GLY A 56 20.77 -35.89 8.68
N LEU A 57 19.67 -36.58 8.37
CA LEU A 57 18.87 -36.43 7.16
C LEU A 57 18.49 -34.96 6.94
N ARG A 58 19.32 -34.20 6.24
CA ARG A 58 18.90 -32.97 5.58
C ARG A 58 19.01 -33.22 4.09
N LYS A 59 17.86 -33.50 3.48
CA LYS A 59 17.70 -33.42 2.03
C LYS A 59 18.05 -31.98 1.63
N VAL A 60 19.25 -31.79 1.11
CA VAL A 60 19.65 -30.51 0.52
C VAL A 60 18.97 -30.48 -0.85
N GLU A 61 17.82 -29.81 -0.93
CA GLU A 61 17.18 -29.51 -2.21
C GLU A 61 17.84 -28.28 -2.80
N PHE A 62 18.59 -28.51 -3.88
CA PHE A 62 19.05 -27.44 -4.75
C PHE A 62 17.86 -27.02 -5.62
N VAL A 63 17.39 -25.78 -5.45
CA VAL A 63 16.38 -25.19 -6.33
C VAL A 63 17.08 -24.73 -7.59
N ASP A 64 16.83 -25.45 -8.69
CA ASP A 64 17.23 -25.02 -10.03
C ASP A 64 16.30 -23.90 -10.50
N LEU A 65 16.83 -22.68 -10.64
CA LEU A 65 16.08 -21.49 -11.07
C LEU A 65 15.80 -21.45 -12.58
N ARG A 66 16.23 -22.46 -13.36
CA ARG A 66 15.90 -22.56 -14.78
C ARG A 66 14.62 -23.33 -15.06
N ALA A 67 14.12 -24.11 -14.10
CA ALA A 67 12.80 -24.69 -14.20
C ALA A 67 11.79 -23.63 -13.75
N VAL A 68 11.19 -22.93 -14.73
CA VAL A 68 9.92 -22.24 -14.55
C VAL A 68 8.83 -23.30 -14.58
N PRO A 69 8.26 -23.76 -13.44
CA PRO A 69 6.93 -24.29 -13.49
C PRO A 69 6.01 -23.09 -13.67
N ALA A 70 5.25 -23.08 -14.77
CA ALA A 70 4.05 -22.27 -14.89
C ALA A 70 3.24 -22.48 -13.59
N VAL A 71 3.20 -21.45 -12.74
CA VAL A 71 2.52 -21.54 -11.45
C VAL A 71 1.05 -21.77 -11.73
N GLU A 72 0.68 -23.01 -11.45
CA GLU A 72 -0.67 -23.52 -11.33
C GLU A 72 -1.51 -22.50 -10.54
N SER A 73 -2.45 -21.88 -11.24
CA SER A 73 -3.45 -20.97 -10.70
C SER A 73 -4.25 -21.70 -9.63
N ARG A 74 -3.86 -21.58 -8.36
CA ARG A 74 -4.73 -21.95 -7.24
C ARG A 74 -5.94 -21.02 -7.28
N PRO A 75 -7.18 -21.52 -7.43
CA PRO A 75 -8.35 -20.66 -7.31
C PRO A 75 -8.51 -20.26 -5.83
N SER A 76 -8.13 -19.02 -5.49
CA SER A 76 -8.42 -18.42 -4.18
C SER A 76 -9.91 -18.12 -4.08
N ASN A 77 -10.73 -19.15 -3.89
CA ASN A 77 -12.20 -19.03 -3.85
C ASN A 77 -12.75 -18.59 -2.48
N ARG A 78 -12.05 -17.71 -1.74
CA ARG A 78 -12.44 -17.33 -0.37
C ARG A 78 -12.47 -15.83 -0.02
N THR A 79 -12.35 -14.91 -0.99
CA THR A 79 -12.27 -13.47 -0.65
C THR A 79 -13.21 -12.54 -1.42
N SER A 80 -14.16 -13.07 -2.21
CA SER A 80 -15.13 -12.25 -2.96
C SER A 80 -16.47 -12.07 -2.26
N ILE A 81 -16.87 -13.01 -1.38
CA ILE A 81 -18.18 -12.96 -0.70
C ILE A 81 -18.17 -11.95 0.46
N ASP A 82 -17.06 -11.85 1.19
CA ASP A 82 -16.95 -10.98 2.36
C ASP A 82 -16.82 -9.50 1.96
N THR A 83 -16.08 -9.20 0.89
CA THR A 83 -15.92 -7.82 0.37
C THR A 83 -17.25 -7.23 -0.10
N GLN A 84 -18.10 -8.04 -0.74
CA GLN A 84 -19.40 -7.59 -1.23
C GLN A 84 -20.39 -7.33 -0.08
N SER A 85 -20.38 -8.19 0.95
CA SER A 85 -21.20 -7.99 2.15
C SER A 85 -20.78 -6.73 2.93
N ARG A 86 -19.46 -6.51 3.05
CA ARG A 86 -18.88 -5.34 3.71
C ARG A 86 -19.16 -4.04 2.95
N GLN A 87 -19.12 -4.08 1.61
CA GLN A 87 -19.50 -2.94 0.77
C GLN A 87 -20.97 -2.58 0.92
N ARG A 88 -21.88 -3.57 0.92
CA ARG A 88 -23.32 -3.32 1.12
C ARG A 88 -23.59 -2.70 2.51
N ASN A 89 -22.98 -3.28 3.55
CA ASN A 89 -23.08 -2.75 4.90
C ASN A 89 -22.52 -1.31 4.99
N ARG A 90 -21.43 -1.01 4.27
CA ARG A 90 -20.87 0.35 4.21
C ARG A 90 -21.83 1.37 3.62
N ALA A 91 -22.57 1.01 2.57
CA ALA A 91 -23.57 1.90 1.97
C ALA A 91 -24.72 2.20 2.94
N GLU A 92 -25.16 1.20 3.71
CA GLU A 92 -26.19 1.37 4.74
C GLU A 92 -25.70 2.28 5.88
N VAL A 93 -24.46 2.10 6.35
CA VAL A 93 -23.83 2.97 7.34
C VAL A 93 -23.76 4.42 6.84
N MET A 94 -23.40 4.63 5.58
CA MET A 94 -23.35 5.98 4.97
C MET A 94 -24.73 6.61 4.84
N ARG A 95 -25.74 5.82 4.49
CA ARG A 95 -27.14 6.30 4.43
C ARG A 95 -27.62 6.74 5.80
N LEU A 96 -27.38 5.91 6.82
CA LEU A 96 -27.78 6.20 8.20
C LEU A 96 -27.01 7.41 8.75
N ALA A 97 -25.71 7.51 8.50
CA ALA A 97 -24.91 8.68 8.88
C ALA A 97 -25.46 9.96 8.25
N ARG A 98 -25.87 9.92 6.98
CA ARG A 98 -26.50 11.07 6.29
C ARG A 98 -27.82 11.46 6.95
N GLU A 99 -28.67 10.49 7.29
CA GLU A 99 -29.94 10.72 8.00
C GLU A 99 -29.71 11.36 9.37
N MET A 100 -28.71 10.88 10.13
CA MET A 100 -28.35 11.43 11.44
C MET A 100 -27.79 12.85 11.36
N LEU A 101 -26.96 13.14 10.35
CA LEU A 101 -26.47 14.51 10.13
C LEU A 101 -27.60 15.43 9.65
N ALA A 102 -28.54 14.92 8.85
CA ALA A 102 -29.72 15.67 8.42
C ALA A 102 -30.65 16.01 9.59
N SER A 103 -30.79 15.11 10.57
CA SER A 103 -31.56 15.34 11.81
C SER A 103 -30.88 16.27 12.81
N GLY A 104 -29.67 16.77 12.52
CA GLY A 104 -28.94 17.69 13.38
C GLY A 104 -28.11 17.01 14.49
N THR A 105 -27.89 15.70 14.37
CA THR A 105 -27.01 14.99 15.32
C THR A 105 -25.57 15.52 15.19
N PRO A 106 -24.90 15.85 16.31
CA PRO A 106 -23.53 16.33 16.24
C PRO A 106 -22.58 15.23 15.75
N ARG A 107 -21.56 15.64 14.98
CA ARG A 107 -20.60 14.75 14.32
C ARG A 107 -19.92 13.75 15.26
N GLU A 108 -19.66 14.16 16.50
CA GLU A 108 -19.03 13.32 17.53
C GLU A 108 -19.94 12.15 17.89
N ASN A 109 -21.25 12.38 18.00
CA ASN A 109 -22.22 11.32 18.29
C ASN A 109 -22.38 10.37 17.11
N VAL A 110 -22.37 10.87 15.87
CA VAL A 110 -22.42 10.03 14.66
C VAL A 110 -21.21 9.10 14.61
N ARG A 111 -20.01 9.60 14.93
CA ARG A 111 -18.77 8.81 14.97
C ARG A 111 -18.76 7.76 16.07
N ASN A 112 -19.39 8.04 17.21
CA ASN A 112 -19.46 7.09 18.32
C ASN A 112 -20.48 5.97 18.07
N LEU A 113 -21.55 6.27 17.32
CA LEU A 113 -22.65 5.34 17.05
C LEU A 113 -22.41 4.48 15.80
N LEU A 114 -21.70 5.03 14.81
CA LEU A 114 -21.45 4.36 13.54
C LEU A 114 -19.95 4.18 13.29
N PRO A 115 -19.52 3.07 12.65
CA PRO A 115 -18.12 2.84 12.33
C PRO A 115 -17.65 3.71 11.15
N ILE A 116 -17.77 5.03 11.25
CA ILE A 116 -17.45 6.01 10.21
C ILE A 116 -16.22 6.85 10.59
N SER A 117 -15.40 7.21 9.61
CA SER A 117 -14.23 8.06 9.81
C SER A 117 -14.56 9.55 9.72
N GLU A 118 -13.71 10.39 10.30
CA GLU A 118 -13.87 11.85 10.26
C GLU A 118 -13.86 12.42 8.83
N GLY A 119 -13.00 11.86 7.96
CA GLY A 119 -12.95 12.27 6.55
C GLY A 119 -14.22 11.94 5.76
N GLU A 120 -14.89 10.84 6.10
CA GLU A 120 -16.17 10.47 5.48
C GLU A 120 -17.32 11.36 5.94
N ILE A 121 -17.35 11.72 7.22
CA ILE A 121 -18.32 12.69 7.74
C ILE A 121 -18.14 14.06 7.04
N ALA A 122 -16.91 14.55 6.95
CA ALA A 122 -16.60 15.81 6.26
C ALA A 122 -17.04 15.79 4.79
N LEU A 123 -16.91 14.65 4.12
CA LEU A 123 -17.38 14.48 2.74
C LEU A 123 -18.91 14.52 2.64
N LEU A 124 -19.62 13.91 3.59
CA LEU A 124 -21.09 13.97 3.66
C LEU A 124 -21.60 15.39 3.92
N GLU A 125 -20.92 16.16 4.78
CA GLU A 125 -21.24 17.57 5.03
C GLU A 125 -21.01 18.43 3.79
N LYS A 126 -19.90 18.23 3.07
CA LYS A 126 -19.61 18.95 1.82
C LYS A 126 -20.64 18.66 0.72
N GLN A 127 -21.22 17.46 0.67
CA GLN A 127 -22.29 17.11 -0.29
C GLN A 127 -23.65 17.72 0.05
N ARG A 128 -23.83 18.24 1.27
CA ARG A 128 -25.07 18.88 1.73
C ARG A 128 -25.08 20.39 1.44
N ALA A 129 -23.90 21.02 1.44
CA ALA A 129 -23.72 22.43 1.09
C ALA A 129 -23.85 22.64 -0.42
#